data_AF-X0SX16-F1
#
_entry.id   AF-X0SX16-F1
#
_cell.length_a   1.000
_cell.length_b   1.000
_cell.length_c   1.000
_cell.angle_alpha   90.00
_cell.angle_beta   90.00
_cell.angle_gamma   90.00
#
_symmetry.space_group_name_H-M   'P 1'
#
loop_
_entity.id
_entity.type
_entity.pdbx_description
1 polymer ?
#
loop_
_entity_poly.entity_id
_entity_poly.type
_entity_poly.pdbx_seq_one_letter_code
_entity_poly.pdbx_strand_id
1 'polypeptide(L)' 'MLIDDVKIKVKAGRGGDGAVAFNKIKMSLGPTGSDGGSGGSIYLKACQI' A
#
# COMPACT_ATOMS: atom_id res chain seq x y z
N MET A 1 -19.80 30.91 19.64
CA MET A 1 -19.01 29.73 19.24
C MET A 1 -18.68 29.89 17.77
N LEU A 2 -17.40 29.95 17.41
CA LEU A 2 -16.95 30.00 16.02
C LEU A 2 -16.64 28.58 15.58
N ILE A 3 -17.25 28.14 14.49
CA ILE A 3 -17.02 26.85 13.84
C ILE A 3 -16.34 27.17 12.51
N ASP A 4 -15.27 26.46 12.20
CA ASP A 4 -14.61 26.52 10.90
C ASP A 4 -14.78 25.16 10.20
N ASP A 5 -15.01 25.20 8.89
CA ASP A 5 -15.30 24.03 8.05
C ASP A 5 -14.23 23.93 6.96
N VAL A 6 -13.46 22.84 6.98
CA VAL A 6 -12.45 22.56 5.98
C VAL A 6 -12.72 21.25 5.26
N LYS A 7 -12.57 21.25 3.94
CA LYS A 7 -12.64 20.05 3.10
C LYS A 7 -11.24 19.62 2.72
N ILE A 8 -10.83 18.44 3.16
CA ILE A 8 -9.57 17.80 2.75
C ILE A 8 -9.83 16.61 1.84
N LYS A 9 -8.98 16.47 0.82
CA LYS A 9 -8.92 15.26 -0.02
C LYS A 9 -7.65 14.52 0.35
N VAL A 10 -7.80 13.26 0.74
CA VAL A 10 -6.67 12.40 1.10
C VAL A 10 -6.71 11.14 0.25
N LYS A 11 -5.54 10.64 -0.15
CA LYS A 11 -5.39 9.41 -0.91
C LYS A 11 -4.29 8.57 -0.28
N ALA A 12 -4.65 7.34 0.06
CA ALA A 12 -3.74 6.35 0.63
C ALA A 12 -2.68 5.93 -0.39
N GLY A 13 -1.55 5.41 0.12
CA GLY A 13 -0.50 4.86 -0.75
C GLY A 13 -1.01 3.62 -1.48
N ARG A 14 -0.75 3.50 -2.78
CA ARG A 14 -1.02 2.27 -3.52
C ARG A 14 -0.08 1.17 -3.01
N GLY A 15 -0.59 -0.06 -2.91
CA GLY A 15 0.26 -1.23 -2.67
C GLY A 15 1.23 -1.47 -3.83
N GLY A 16 2.36 -2.11 -3.52
CA GLY A 16 3.34 -2.51 -4.53
C GLY A 16 2.77 -3.64 -5.38
N ASP A 17 3.11 -3.67 -6.67
CA ASP A 17 2.73 -4.77 -7.54
C ASP A 17 3.60 -6.00 -7.20
N GLY A 18 2.99 -7.19 -7.24
CA GLY A 18 3.73 -8.45 -7.14
C GLY A 18 4.52 -8.73 -8.42
N ALA A 19 5.43 -9.70 -8.35
CA ALA A 19 6.22 -10.10 -9.51
C ALA A 19 5.76 -11.46 -10.03
N VAL A 20 5.56 -11.57 -11.34
CA VAL A 20 5.38 -12.89 -11.99
C VAL A 20 6.77 -13.39 -12.41
N ALA A 21 7.21 -14.48 -11.80
CA ALA A 21 8.48 -15.12 -12.14
C ALA A 21 8.33 -16.64 -12.16
N PHE A 22 9.14 -17.28 -12.99
CA PHE A 22 9.25 -18.74 -13.08
C PHE A 22 10.71 -19.14 -12.90
N ASN A 23 10.91 -20.31 -12.28
CA ASN A 23 12.23 -20.85 -12.03
C ASN A 23 12.95 -21.16 -13.38
N LYS A 24 14.21 -20.74 -13.48
CA LYS A 24 15.05 -20.86 -14.67
C LYS A 24 15.96 -22.10 -14.65
N ILE A 25 15.96 -22.86 -13.55
CA ILE A 25 16.74 -24.09 -13.42
C ILE A 25 16.08 -25.17 -14.30
N LYS A 26 16.90 -25.83 -15.13
CA LYS A 26 16.44 -26.92 -16.01
C LYS A 26 15.75 -27.99 -15.16
N MET A 27 14.51 -28.37 -15.54
CA MET A 27 13.62 -29.31 -14.85
C MET A 27 12.87 -28.78 -13.61
N SER A 28 13.01 -27.50 -13.24
CA SER A 28 12.27 -26.89 -12.14
C SER A 28 11.52 -25.67 -12.67
N LEU A 29 10.26 -25.86 -13.09
CA LEU A 29 9.43 -24.86 -13.80
C LEU A 29 8.40 -24.16 -12.89
N GLY A 30 8.59 -24.22 -11.57
CA GLY A 30 7.63 -23.67 -10.61
C GLY A 30 7.53 -22.13 -10.64
N PRO A 31 6.39 -21.55 -10.26
CA PRO A 31 6.27 -20.11 -10.06
C PRO A 31 7.13 -19.67 -8.87
N THR A 32 7.94 -18.62 -9.08
CA THR A 32 8.81 -18.00 -8.07
C THR A 32 8.49 -16.52 -7.89
N GLY A 33 7.27 -16.13 -8.29
CA GLY A 33 6.78 -14.78 -8.12
C GLY A 33 6.67 -14.38 -6.65
N SER A 34 6.88 -13.10 -6.36
CA SER A 34 6.69 -12.54 -5.01
C SER A 34 5.36 -11.80 -4.94
N ASP A 35 4.79 -11.74 -3.74
CA ASP A 35 3.61 -10.93 -3.48
C ASP A 35 3.89 -9.43 -3.60
N GLY A 36 2.83 -8.68 -3.87
CA GLY A 36 2.85 -7.22 -3.84
C GLY A 36 2.82 -6.68 -2.41
N GLY A 37 3.42 -5.52 -2.18
CA GLY A 37 3.43 -4.87 -0.88
C GLY A 37 2.10 -4.21 -0.52
N SER A 38 1.78 -4.12 0.77
CA SER A 38 0.60 -3.39 1.25
C SER A 38 0.67 -1.90 0.94
N GLY A 39 -0.48 -1.31 0.62
CA GLY A 39 -0.64 0.13 0.49
C GLY A 39 -0.57 0.85 1.83
N GLY A 40 -0.35 2.17 1.79
CA GLY A 40 -0.28 3.01 2.99
C GLY A 40 -1.66 3.44 3.47
N SER A 41 -1.82 3.64 4.78
CA SER A 41 -3.06 4.10 5.39
C SER A 41 -2.98 5.56 5.85
N ILE A 42 -4.13 6.23 5.94
CA ILE A 42 -4.24 7.61 6.45
C ILE A 42 -5.03 7.59 7.75
N TYR A 43 -4.49 8.25 8.77
CA TYR A 43 -5.14 8.40 10.06
C TYR A 43 -5.05 9.84 10.54
N LEU A 44 -6.11 10.32 11.18
CA LEU A 44 -6.12 11.60 11.87
C LEU A 44 -5.82 11.34 13.34
N LYS A 45 -4.81 12.02 13.89
CA LYS A 45 -4.48 11.98 15.31
C LYS A 45 -4.68 13.38 15.89
N ALA A 46 -5.64 13.49 16.80
CA ALA A 46 -5.73 14.69 17.63
C ALA A 46 -4.55 14.70 18.61
N CYS A 47 -3.87 15.84 18.71
CA CYS A 47 -2.90 16.11 19.76
C CYS A 47 -3.52 17.16 20.67
N GLN A 48 -3.64 16.82 21.95
CA GLN A 48 -4.06 17.75 22.99
C GLN A 48 -2.86 17.94 23.93
N ILE A 49 -2.47 19.20 24.11
CA ILE A 49 -1.38 19.62 25.01
C ILE A 49 -1.96 19.87 26.39
#